data_AF-A0A0F9VS14-F1
#
_entry.id   AF-A0A0F9VS14-F1
#
_cell.length_a   1.000
_cell.length_b   1.000
_cell.length_c   1.000
_cell.angle_alpha   90.00
_cell.angle_beta   90.00
_cell.angle_gamma   90.00
#
_symmetry.space_group_name_H-M   'P 1'
#
loop_
_entity.id
_entity.type
_entity.pdbx_description
1 polymer ?
#
loop_
_entity_poly.entity_id
_entity_poly.type
_entity_poly.pdbx_seq_one_letter_code
_entity_poly.pdbx_strand_id
1 'polypeptide(L)'
;MAADANEKRKPGRPKETAAAEKIGPEFVTETPKDMQQAEAAWHGEQIEHDRNLVVIDKQYGDSLPYDITRLENETRFYLGQSAESMVQAGKRLVVIKEHEGHGQFLSSLQRIGLEPRTAQLMMKASIKFGTANAKSITHLGSTKLFALLTQDDEDLEALSDGGTVAGLKLDDIEKMSVRELKAALRAERELRAEDADVKERLLASKEQKVNLLERELDERKLRVKKWDGVVSEITSNVTIMAGGAIQQINHLRTQIEQIQEESKKFDLSKQEMEAIVKPFADHISTLGEYFRELEAEFGLNLSVYMPAHGGNFIEHSED
;
A
#
# COMPACT_ATOMS: atom_id res chain seq x y z
N MET A 1 118.02 63.37 -67.56
CA MET A 1 118.85 62.61 -66.59
C MET A 1 117.94 62.17 -65.47
N ALA A 2 118.06 60.91 -65.02
CA ALA A 2 117.26 60.26 -63.95
C ALA A 2 115.74 60.13 -64.28
N ALA A 3 114.99 59.02 -64.03
CA ALA A 3 114.97 58.05 -62.92
C ALA A 3 114.63 58.71 -61.57
N ASP A 4 113.80 58.19 -60.66
CA ASP A 4 112.92 57.01 -60.63
C ASP A 4 111.68 57.40 -59.73
N ALA A 5 110.67 56.61 -59.35
CA ALA A 5 110.49 55.16 -59.30
C ALA A 5 108.99 54.74 -59.44
N ASN A 6 108.64 53.54 -58.97
CA ASN A 6 107.33 52.89 -59.06
C ASN A 6 106.79 52.47 -57.69
N GLU A 7 105.49 52.65 -57.41
CA GLU A 7 104.81 51.90 -56.34
C GLU A 7 103.35 51.55 -56.69
N LYS A 8 103.06 50.25 -56.81
CA LYS A 8 101.74 49.70 -57.18
C LYS A 8 100.92 49.40 -55.94
N ARG A 9 99.77 50.04 -55.77
CA ARG A 9 98.78 49.66 -54.74
C ARG A 9 97.85 48.56 -55.28
N LYS A 10 97.75 47.44 -54.54
CA LYS A 10 96.86 46.31 -54.86
C LYS A 10 95.42 46.62 -54.41
N PRO A 11 94.38 46.07 -55.08
CA PRO A 11 92.99 46.25 -54.67
C PRO A 11 92.67 45.47 -53.38
N GLY A 12 91.81 46.03 -52.55
CA GLY A 12 91.35 45.39 -51.31
C GLY A 12 90.40 44.21 -51.57
N ARG A 13 90.52 43.17 -50.74
CA ARG A 13 89.63 42.00 -50.73
C ARG A 13 88.24 42.39 -50.21
N PRO A 14 87.13 41.97 -50.84
CA PRO A 14 85.79 42.19 -50.30
C PRO A 14 85.62 41.46 -48.97
N LYS A 15 84.93 42.09 -48.00
CA LYS A 15 84.46 41.42 -46.79
C LYS A 15 83.14 40.72 -47.09
N GLU A 16 83.14 39.40 -47.07
CA GLU A 16 81.90 38.63 -46.94
C GLU A 16 81.39 38.78 -45.50
N THR A 17 80.33 39.56 -45.32
CA THR A 17 79.49 39.47 -44.13
C THR A 17 78.33 38.53 -44.47
N ALA A 18 78.34 37.32 -43.92
CA ALA A 18 77.18 36.44 -43.99
C ALA A 18 75.95 37.17 -43.42
N ALA A 19 74.82 37.10 -44.13
CA ALA A 19 73.58 37.70 -43.67
C ALA A 19 73.11 37.01 -42.38
N ALA A 20 72.59 37.80 -41.43
CA ALA A 20 72.06 37.25 -40.19
C ALA A 20 70.86 36.34 -40.50
N GLU A 21 70.94 35.09 -40.04
CA GLU A 21 69.89 34.09 -40.19
C GLU A 21 68.65 34.52 -39.40
N LYS A 22 67.53 34.79 -40.09
CA LYS A 22 66.30 35.27 -39.47
C LYS A 22 65.56 34.12 -38.78
N ILE A 23 65.98 33.77 -37.57
CA ILE A 23 65.23 32.88 -36.69
C ILE A 23 64.09 33.67 -36.03
N GLY A 24 63.01 33.86 -36.79
CA GLY A 24 61.68 34.20 -36.27
C GLY A 24 60.73 33.04 -36.52
N PRO A 25 59.58 32.95 -35.82
CA PRO A 25 58.61 31.90 -36.09
C PRO A 25 58.14 31.97 -37.55
N GLU A 26 58.11 30.82 -38.24
CA GLU A 26 57.52 30.73 -39.58
C GLU A 26 56.03 31.03 -39.49
N PHE A 27 55.65 32.25 -39.87
CA PHE A 27 54.25 32.57 -40.15
C PHE A 27 53.88 31.86 -41.45
N VAL A 28 53.08 30.81 -41.33
CA VAL A 28 52.53 30.05 -42.46
C VAL A 28 51.71 31.01 -43.34
N THR A 29 52.25 31.37 -44.51
CA THR A 29 51.65 32.35 -45.43
C THR A 29 50.57 31.76 -46.35
N GLU A 30 50.46 30.42 -46.39
CA GLU A 30 49.49 29.69 -47.22
C GLU A 30 48.77 28.65 -46.35
N THR A 31 47.44 28.69 -46.31
CA THR A 31 46.63 27.70 -45.58
C THR A 31 47.04 26.28 -45.99
N PRO A 32 47.33 25.34 -45.07
CA PRO A 32 47.71 23.97 -45.41
C PRO A 32 46.74 23.30 -46.38
N LYS A 33 47.23 22.50 -47.33
CA LYS A 33 46.40 21.94 -48.43
C LYS A 33 45.28 21.03 -47.93
N ASP A 34 45.50 20.35 -46.82
CA ASP A 34 44.53 19.56 -46.07
C ASP A 34 43.42 20.43 -45.46
N MET A 35 43.76 21.60 -44.91
CA MET A 35 42.77 22.59 -44.48
C MET A 35 41.98 23.18 -45.66
N GLN A 36 42.65 23.54 -46.77
CA GLN A 36 41.98 24.03 -47.98
C GLN A 36 41.00 22.98 -48.56
N GLN A 37 41.36 21.70 -48.51
CA GLN A 37 40.50 20.60 -48.94
C GLN A 37 39.30 20.40 -48.00
N ALA A 38 39.51 20.52 -46.68
CA ALA A 38 38.43 20.45 -45.69
C ALA A 38 37.46 21.63 -45.81
N GLU A 39 37.95 22.86 -46.00
CA GLU A 39 37.12 24.05 -46.26
C GLU A 39 36.32 23.91 -47.56
N ALA A 40 36.95 23.44 -48.65
CA ALA A 40 36.26 23.21 -49.91
C ALA A 40 35.19 22.11 -49.82
N ALA A 41 35.45 21.04 -49.06
CA ALA A 41 34.46 19.98 -48.79
C ALA A 41 33.28 20.52 -47.97
N TRP A 42 33.56 21.26 -46.89
CA TRP A 42 32.53 21.86 -46.04
C TRP A 42 31.65 22.86 -46.82
N HIS A 43 32.25 23.71 -47.65
CA HIS A 43 31.49 24.60 -48.53
C HIS A 43 30.65 23.83 -49.56
N GLY A 44 31.16 22.71 -50.09
CA GLY A 44 30.39 21.83 -50.97
C GLY A 44 29.18 21.22 -50.27
N GLU A 45 29.35 20.72 -49.03
CA GLU A 45 28.27 20.18 -48.21
C GLU A 45 27.22 21.24 -47.85
N GLN A 46 27.63 22.48 -47.55
CA GLN A 46 26.72 23.61 -47.31
C GLN A 46 25.89 23.93 -48.56
N ILE A 47 26.51 24.01 -49.75
CA ILE A 47 25.80 24.29 -51.01
C ILE A 47 24.77 23.20 -51.33
N GLU A 48 25.12 21.93 -51.11
CA GLU A 48 24.18 20.82 -51.29
C GLU A 48 23.07 20.80 -50.21
N HIS A 49 23.38 21.19 -48.97
CA HIS A 49 22.38 21.36 -47.92
C HIS A 49 21.36 22.45 -48.29
N ASP A 50 21.81 23.64 -48.70
CA ASP A 50 20.95 24.76 -49.11
C ASP A 50 20.08 24.39 -50.32
N ARG A 51 20.64 23.68 -51.31
CA ARG A 51 19.87 23.13 -52.44
C ARG A 51 18.77 22.19 -51.99
N ASN A 52 19.08 21.30 -51.04
CA ASN A 52 18.11 20.35 -50.51
C ASN A 52 17.03 21.06 -49.69
N LEU A 53 17.37 22.06 -48.86
CA LEU A 53 16.39 22.89 -48.14
C LEU A 53 15.40 23.56 -49.08
N VAL A 54 15.87 24.19 -50.16
CA VAL A 54 14.99 24.84 -51.16
C VAL A 54 14.03 23.84 -51.83
N VAL A 55 14.45 22.59 -52.06
CA VAL A 55 13.59 21.53 -52.59
C VAL A 55 12.55 21.09 -51.55
N ILE A 56 12.96 20.90 -50.30
CA ILE A 56 12.07 20.50 -49.20
C ILE A 56 11.02 21.57 -48.89
N ASP A 57 11.42 22.83 -48.73
CA ASP A 57 10.51 23.94 -48.45
C ASP A 57 9.50 24.14 -49.59
N LYS A 58 9.92 23.95 -50.85
CA LYS A 58 9.02 23.99 -52.00
C LYS A 58 8.02 22.83 -52.04
N GLN A 59 8.40 21.66 -51.52
CA GLN A 59 7.56 20.46 -51.55
C GLN A 59 6.63 20.33 -50.32
N TYR A 60 7.06 20.81 -49.15
CA TYR A 60 6.40 20.58 -47.86
C TYR A 60 6.15 21.85 -47.03
N GLY A 61 6.67 23.01 -47.43
CA GLY A 61 6.53 24.26 -46.68
C GLY A 61 5.21 25.02 -46.91
N ASP A 62 4.29 24.47 -47.72
CA ASP A 62 2.96 25.04 -48.03
C ASP A 62 2.96 26.53 -48.45
N SER A 63 4.03 26.96 -49.12
CA SER A 63 4.29 28.37 -49.52
C SER A 63 4.39 29.37 -48.36
N LEU A 64 4.61 28.90 -47.13
CA LEU A 64 4.84 29.70 -45.94
C LEU A 64 6.32 29.67 -45.53
N PRO A 65 6.87 30.75 -44.94
CA PRO A 65 8.23 30.73 -44.39
C PRO A 65 8.41 29.64 -43.31
N TYR A 66 9.64 29.15 -43.19
CA TYR A 66 10.02 28.24 -42.11
C TYR A 66 9.82 28.90 -40.74
N ASP A 67 9.01 28.26 -39.90
CA ASP A 67 8.80 28.59 -38.50
C ASP A 67 8.66 27.27 -37.75
N ILE A 68 9.66 26.96 -36.91
CA ILE A 68 9.69 25.71 -36.14
C ILE A 68 8.51 25.60 -35.18
N THR A 69 8.10 26.69 -34.54
CA THR A 69 6.99 26.68 -33.56
C THR A 69 5.67 26.41 -34.25
N ARG A 70 5.47 26.99 -35.44
CA ARG A 70 4.32 26.71 -36.29
C ARG A 70 4.29 25.23 -36.70
N LEU A 71 5.38 24.71 -37.27
CA LEU A 71 5.46 23.32 -37.74
C LEU A 71 5.31 22.29 -36.61
N GLU A 72 5.85 22.56 -35.42
CA GLU A 72 5.65 21.73 -34.22
C GLU A 72 4.18 21.70 -33.78
N ASN A 73 3.51 22.85 -33.81
CA ASN A 73 2.09 22.96 -33.44
C ASN A 73 1.17 22.28 -34.46
N GLU A 74 1.42 22.48 -35.76
CA GLU A 74 0.72 21.77 -36.86
C GLU A 74 0.93 20.25 -36.74
N THR A 75 2.16 19.79 -36.50
CA THR A 75 2.49 18.37 -36.30
C THR A 75 1.75 17.79 -35.09
N ARG A 76 1.75 18.48 -33.95
CA ARG A 76 1.01 18.08 -32.74
C ARG A 76 -0.49 17.99 -33.00
N PHE A 77 -1.07 18.94 -33.73
CA PHE A 77 -2.47 18.92 -34.13
C PHE A 77 -2.82 17.67 -34.96
N TYR A 78 -2.02 17.36 -35.99
CA TYR A 78 -2.25 16.17 -36.81
C TYR A 78 -2.05 14.85 -36.04
N LEU A 79 -1.11 14.79 -35.09
CA LEU A 79 -0.94 13.65 -34.19
C LEU A 79 -2.16 13.45 -33.26
N GLY A 80 -2.74 14.55 -32.75
CA GLY A 80 -3.99 14.52 -31.98
C GLY A 80 -5.20 14.07 -32.82
N GLN A 81 -5.35 14.59 -34.04
CA GLN A 81 -6.39 14.16 -34.98
C GLN A 81 -6.24 12.68 -35.38
N SER A 82 -5.01 12.20 -35.55
CA SER A 82 -4.72 10.78 -35.78
C SER A 82 -5.14 9.90 -34.59
N ALA A 83 -4.87 10.35 -33.36
CA ALA A 83 -5.27 9.67 -32.14
C ALA A 83 -6.80 9.60 -31.96
N GLU A 84 -7.51 10.71 -32.22
CA GLU A 84 -8.97 10.74 -32.20
C GLU A 84 -9.55 9.81 -33.29
N SER A 85 -9.04 9.88 -34.52
CA SER A 85 -9.45 9.01 -35.63
C SER A 85 -9.22 7.53 -35.31
N MET A 86 -8.11 7.19 -34.66
CA MET A 86 -7.78 5.84 -34.18
C MET A 86 -8.78 5.34 -33.14
N VAL A 87 -9.15 6.17 -32.15
CA VAL A 87 -10.20 5.88 -31.16
C VAL A 87 -11.55 5.67 -31.86
N GLN A 88 -11.91 6.53 -32.82
CA GLN A 88 -13.15 6.42 -33.57
C GLN A 88 -13.20 5.13 -34.42
N ALA A 89 -12.11 4.76 -35.09
CA ALA A 89 -11.99 3.50 -35.83
C ALA A 89 -12.11 2.28 -34.89
N GLY A 90 -11.49 2.33 -33.71
CA GLY A 90 -11.64 1.31 -32.67
C GLY A 90 -13.11 1.05 -32.29
N LYS A 91 -13.93 2.11 -32.16
CA LYS A 91 -15.38 1.95 -31.89
C LYS A 91 -16.08 1.15 -32.99
N ARG A 92 -15.72 1.34 -34.27
CA ARG A 92 -16.30 0.57 -35.38
C ARG A 92 -15.80 -0.87 -35.35
N LEU A 93 -14.53 -1.12 -34.99
CA LEU A 93 -14.00 -2.47 -34.83
C LEU A 93 -14.68 -3.25 -33.69
N VAL A 94 -15.03 -2.60 -32.58
CA VAL A 94 -15.87 -3.19 -31.51
C VAL A 94 -17.22 -3.61 -32.09
N VAL A 95 -17.93 -2.70 -32.77
CA VAL A 95 -19.25 -3.00 -33.37
C VAL A 95 -19.17 -4.15 -34.38
N ILE A 96 -18.19 -4.14 -35.28
CA ILE A 96 -17.98 -5.21 -36.27
C ILE A 96 -17.74 -6.54 -35.56
N LYS A 97 -16.86 -6.59 -34.55
CA LYS A 97 -16.54 -7.83 -33.82
C LYS A 97 -17.74 -8.41 -33.06
N GLU A 98 -18.66 -7.57 -32.60
CA GLU A 98 -19.86 -8.02 -31.87
C GLU A 98 -20.92 -8.62 -32.81
N HIS A 99 -21.01 -8.10 -34.04
CA HIS A 99 -21.94 -8.62 -35.07
C HIS A 99 -21.34 -9.79 -35.87
N GLU A 100 -20.02 -9.78 -36.10
CA GLU A 100 -19.31 -10.77 -36.90
C GLU A 100 -18.54 -11.76 -36.03
N GLY A 101 -18.93 -13.05 -36.07
CA GLY A 101 -18.20 -14.11 -35.38
C GLY A 101 -16.71 -14.16 -35.74
N HIS A 102 -15.87 -14.69 -34.84
CA HIS A 102 -14.40 -14.53 -34.86
C HIS A 102 -13.71 -14.70 -36.24
N GLY A 103 -14.12 -15.70 -37.05
CA GLY A 103 -13.57 -15.92 -38.39
C GLY A 103 -13.93 -14.84 -39.43
N GLN A 104 -15.14 -14.26 -39.34
CA GLN A 104 -15.56 -13.15 -40.20
C GLN A 104 -14.96 -11.81 -39.75
N PHE A 105 -14.71 -11.64 -38.46
CA PHE A 105 -13.94 -10.50 -37.95
C PHE A 105 -12.52 -10.46 -38.54
N LEU A 106 -11.78 -11.58 -38.53
CA LEU A 106 -10.44 -11.65 -39.13
C LEU A 106 -10.45 -11.37 -40.64
N SER A 107 -11.42 -11.93 -41.37
CA SER A 107 -11.63 -11.62 -42.79
C SER A 107 -11.92 -10.13 -43.04
N SER A 108 -12.63 -9.48 -42.10
CA SER A 108 -12.90 -8.04 -42.16
C SER A 108 -11.65 -7.20 -41.92
N LEU A 109 -10.81 -7.58 -40.96
CA LEU A 109 -9.52 -6.92 -40.72
C LEU A 109 -8.60 -6.98 -41.95
N GLN A 110 -8.55 -8.13 -42.63
CA GLN A 110 -7.78 -8.28 -43.86
C GLN A 110 -8.25 -7.33 -44.97
N ARG A 111 -9.57 -7.16 -45.14
CA ARG A 111 -10.15 -6.20 -46.12
C ARG A 111 -9.90 -4.74 -45.74
N ILE A 112 -9.85 -4.43 -44.44
CA ILE A 112 -9.52 -3.09 -43.92
C ILE A 112 -8.01 -2.80 -44.04
N GLY A 113 -7.17 -3.84 -44.20
CA GLY A 113 -5.71 -3.71 -44.23
C GLY A 113 -5.10 -3.57 -42.83
N LEU A 114 -5.78 -4.06 -41.79
CA LEU A 114 -5.38 -3.87 -40.38
C LEU A 114 -4.90 -5.18 -39.76
N GLU A 115 -3.78 -5.13 -39.06
CA GLU A 115 -3.21 -6.28 -38.35
C GLU A 115 -3.99 -6.56 -37.03
N PRO A 116 -4.23 -7.82 -36.62
CA PRO A 116 -5.12 -8.14 -35.49
C PRO A 116 -4.73 -7.55 -34.13
N ARG A 117 -3.44 -7.48 -33.78
CA ARG A 117 -2.97 -6.87 -32.53
C ARG A 117 -3.19 -5.35 -32.54
N THR A 118 -2.99 -4.72 -33.69
CA THR A 118 -3.28 -3.29 -33.91
C THR A 118 -4.77 -3.02 -33.76
N ALA A 119 -5.63 -3.85 -34.37
CA ALA A 119 -7.09 -3.79 -34.19
C ALA A 119 -7.49 -3.91 -32.70
N GLN A 120 -6.91 -4.86 -31.97
CA GLN A 120 -7.16 -5.04 -30.53
C GLN A 120 -6.72 -3.82 -29.70
N LEU A 121 -5.59 -3.19 -30.02
CA LEU A 121 -5.13 -1.97 -29.35
C LEU A 121 -6.08 -0.80 -29.61
N MET A 122 -6.53 -0.61 -30.85
CA MET A 122 -7.51 0.42 -31.21
C MET A 122 -8.86 0.19 -30.51
N MET A 123 -9.34 -1.06 -30.46
CA MET A 123 -10.56 -1.43 -29.73
C MET A 123 -10.43 -1.12 -28.23
N LYS A 124 -9.35 -1.53 -27.58
CA LYS A 124 -9.08 -1.21 -26.16
C LYS A 124 -9.03 0.30 -25.92
N ALA A 125 -8.33 1.04 -26.78
CA ALA A 125 -8.27 2.50 -26.71
C ALA A 125 -9.65 3.15 -26.90
N SER A 126 -10.51 2.57 -27.75
CA SER A 126 -11.85 3.10 -27.98
C SER A 126 -12.86 2.85 -26.86
N ILE A 127 -12.62 1.84 -26.02
CA ILE A 127 -13.38 1.58 -24.81
C ILE A 127 -12.90 2.55 -23.72
N LYS A 128 -11.59 2.58 -23.46
CA LYS A 128 -10.97 3.35 -22.36
C LYS A 128 -11.02 4.86 -22.56
N PHE A 129 -10.69 5.32 -23.78
CA PHE A 129 -10.74 6.72 -24.19
C PHE A 129 -11.99 6.98 -25.06
N GLY A 130 -13.10 6.30 -24.76
CA GLY A 130 -14.34 6.39 -25.54
C GLY A 130 -15.29 7.53 -25.13
N THR A 131 -15.15 8.03 -23.91
CA THR A 131 -16.09 8.92 -23.21
C THR A 131 -15.76 10.42 -23.43
N ALA A 132 -16.54 11.33 -22.82
CA ALA A 132 -16.34 12.78 -23.00
C ALA A 132 -14.95 13.26 -22.53
N ASN A 133 -14.42 12.63 -21.47
CA ASN A 133 -13.10 12.88 -20.88
C ASN A 133 -11.94 12.48 -21.82
N ALA A 134 -12.21 11.81 -22.95
CA ALA A 134 -11.18 11.47 -23.92
C ALA A 134 -10.53 12.71 -24.57
N LYS A 135 -11.28 13.81 -24.75
CA LYS A 135 -10.78 14.99 -25.49
C LYS A 135 -9.57 15.67 -24.85
N SER A 136 -9.50 15.67 -23.52
CA SER A 136 -8.36 16.21 -22.77
C SER A 136 -7.09 15.37 -22.98
N ILE A 137 -7.21 14.07 -23.23
CA ILE A 137 -6.06 13.15 -23.33
C ILE A 137 -5.70 12.80 -24.79
N THR A 138 -6.64 12.85 -25.75
CA THR A 138 -6.37 12.47 -27.16
C THR A 138 -5.34 13.35 -27.86
N HIS A 139 -5.15 14.60 -27.43
CA HIS A 139 -4.14 15.49 -28.03
C HIS A 139 -2.69 15.00 -27.83
N LEU A 140 -2.44 14.10 -26.87
CA LEU A 140 -1.13 13.50 -26.60
C LEU A 140 -0.60 12.59 -27.73
N GLY A 141 -1.45 12.26 -28.72
CA GLY A 141 -1.11 11.38 -29.82
C GLY A 141 -1.25 9.89 -29.49
N SER A 142 -1.44 9.08 -30.54
CA SER A 142 -1.77 7.65 -30.45
C SER A 142 -0.79 6.84 -29.59
N THR A 143 0.51 7.12 -29.69
CA THR A 143 1.55 6.36 -28.98
C THR A 143 1.57 6.62 -27.47
N LYS A 144 1.19 7.82 -27.01
CA LYS A 144 1.05 8.13 -25.57
C LYS A 144 -0.22 7.51 -25.01
N LEU A 145 -1.35 7.56 -25.74
CA LEU A 145 -2.57 6.83 -25.40
C LEU A 145 -2.32 5.32 -25.22
N PHE A 146 -1.53 4.70 -26.10
CA PHE A 146 -1.17 3.28 -25.98
C PHE A 146 -0.27 2.95 -24.78
N ALA A 147 0.47 3.91 -24.22
CA ALA A 147 1.16 3.72 -22.94
C ALA A 147 0.15 3.78 -21.77
N LEU A 148 -0.72 4.79 -21.79
CA LEU A 148 -1.76 5.05 -20.79
C LEU A 148 -2.86 3.98 -20.74
N LEU A 149 -3.03 3.16 -21.78
CA LEU A 149 -3.96 2.01 -21.83
C LEU A 149 -3.89 1.07 -20.63
N THR A 150 -2.75 1.04 -19.94
CA THR A 150 -2.45 0.11 -18.85
C THR A 150 -2.67 0.68 -17.44
N GLN A 151 -3.04 1.96 -17.33
CA GLN A 151 -3.45 2.57 -16.05
C GLN A 151 -4.94 2.37 -15.78
N ASP A 152 -5.36 2.60 -14.55
CA ASP A 152 -6.75 2.40 -14.15
C ASP A 152 -7.63 3.56 -14.63
N ASP A 153 -8.95 3.35 -14.68
CA ASP A 153 -9.87 4.35 -15.25
C ASP A 153 -9.98 5.58 -14.34
N GLU A 154 -9.92 5.40 -13.01
CA GLU A 154 -9.85 6.48 -12.01
C GLU A 154 -8.60 7.36 -12.19
N ASP A 155 -7.43 6.74 -12.42
CA ASP A 155 -6.16 7.42 -12.70
C ASP A 155 -6.27 8.29 -13.97
N LEU A 156 -6.95 7.80 -15.01
CA LEU A 156 -7.15 8.55 -16.26
C LEU A 156 -8.20 9.66 -16.15
N GLU A 157 -9.27 9.45 -15.38
CA GLU A 157 -10.23 10.52 -15.07
C GLU A 157 -9.55 11.62 -14.27
N ALA A 158 -8.76 11.27 -13.24
CA ALA A 158 -7.94 12.23 -12.51
C ALA A 158 -6.99 13.01 -13.44
N LEU A 159 -6.35 12.37 -14.42
CA LEU A 159 -5.50 13.05 -15.40
C LEU A 159 -6.27 14.01 -16.31
N SER A 160 -7.47 13.62 -16.76
CA SER A 160 -8.37 14.49 -17.54
C SER A 160 -8.74 15.75 -16.77
N ASP A 161 -8.98 15.62 -15.47
CA ASP A 161 -9.48 16.67 -14.60
C ASP A 161 -8.36 17.53 -13.96
N GLY A 162 -7.12 17.38 -14.45
CA GLY A 162 -5.95 18.19 -14.04
C GLY A 162 -5.14 17.64 -12.85
N GLY A 163 -5.44 16.42 -12.42
CA GLY A 163 -4.65 15.60 -11.49
C GLY A 163 -3.41 14.98 -12.15
N THR A 164 -2.99 13.82 -11.64
CA THR A 164 -1.72 13.20 -12.01
C THR A 164 -1.79 11.69 -12.16
N VAL A 165 -1.01 11.14 -13.09
CA VAL A 165 -0.78 9.69 -13.26
C VAL A 165 0.71 9.41 -13.13
N ALA A 166 1.11 8.44 -12.31
CA ALA A 166 2.52 8.23 -11.95
C ALA A 166 3.23 9.50 -11.45
N GLY A 167 2.49 10.40 -10.78
CA GLY A 167 2.98 11.71 -10.34
C GLY A 167 3.16 12.78 -11.44
N LEU A 168 2.80 12.47 -12.69
CA LEU A 168 2.94 13.36 -13.84
C LEU A 168 1.61 14.05 -14.17
N LYS A 169 1.65 15.36 -14.46
CA LYS A 169 0.49 16.08 -15.01
C LYS A 169 0.41 15.92 -16.53
N LEU A 170 -0.74 16.28 -17.10
CA LEU A 170 -1.00 16.25 -18.53
C LEU A 170 0.07 17.02 -19.33
N ASP A 171 0.42 18.24 -18.91
CA ASP A 171 1.50 19.07 -19.48
C ASP A 171 2.88 18.39 -19.47
N ASP A 172 3.20 17.65 -18.41
CA ASP A 172 4.49 16.97 -18.27
C ASP A 172 4.55 15.78 -19.24
N ILE A 173 3.44 15.02 -19.30
CA ILE A 173 3.25 13.93 -20.25
C ILE A 173 3.30 14.45 -21.69
N GLU A 174 2.80 15.65 -21.97
CA GLU A 174 2.86 16.29 -23.29
C GLU A 174 4.30 16.60 -23.70
N LYS A 175 5.09 17.21 -22.81
CA LYS A 175 6.47 17.66 -23.07
C LYS A 175 7.48 16.50 -23.16
N MET A 176 7.28 15.41 -22.42
CA MET A 176 8.21 14.28 -22.43
C MET A 176 8.06 13.34 -23.63
N SER A 177 9.08 12.52 -23.88
CA SER A 177 9.02 11.45 -24.87
C SER A 177 8.14 10.27 -24.41
N VAL A 178 7.69 9.48 -25.37
CA VAL A 178 7.01 8.19 -25.12
C VAL A 178 7.88 7.22 -24.30
N ARG A 179 9.21 7.32 -24.42
CA ARG A 179 10.15 6.44 -23.70
C ARG A 179 10.17 6.77 -22.21
N GLU A 180 10.24 8.06 -21.87
CA GLU A 180 10.19 8.54 -20.48
C GLU A 180 8.84 8.24 -19.83
N LEU A 181 7.71 8.49 -20.54
CA LEU A 181 6.38 8.10 -20.07
C LEU A 181 6.35 6.60 -19.72
N LYS A 182 6.80 5.73 -20.64
CA LYS A 182 6.84 4.28 -20.39
C LYS A 182 7.84 3.87 -19.30
N ALA A 183 8.81 4.69 -18.94
CA ALA A 183 9.68 4.45 -17.79
C ALA A 183 8.96 4.82 -16.48
N ALA A 184 8.37 6.02 -16.42
CA ALA A 184 7.60 6.49 -15.27
C ALA A 184 6.43 5.55 -14.92
N LEU A 185 5.61 5.14 -15.90
CA LEU A 185 4.49 4.21 -15.67
C LEU A 185 4.95 2.79 -15.23
N ARG A 186 6.22 2.42 -15.44
CA ARG A 186 6.78 1.16 -14.92
C ARG A 186 7.29 1.32 -13.49
N ALA A 187 8.05 2.38 -13.22
CA ALA A 187 8.56 2.67 -11.89
C ALA A 187 7.43 2.85 -10.86
N GLU A 188 6.34 3.53 -11.25
CA GLU A 188 5.14 3.65 -10.42
C GLU A 188 4.49 2.29 -10.12
N ARG A 189 4.44 1.37 -11.09
CA ARG A 189 3.90 0.02 -10.87
C ARG A 189 4.78 -0.85 -9.99
N GLU A 190 6.10 -0.73 -10.15
CA GLU A 190 7.08 -1.42 -9.31
C GLU A 190 6.94 -0.94 -7.86
N LEU A 191 6.90 0.38 -7.63
CA LEU A 191 6.60 0.97 -6.33
C LEU A 191 5.25 0.52 -5.76
N ARG A 192 4.17 0.55 -6.56
CA ARG A 192 2.82 0.11 -6.13
C ARG A 192 2.79 -1.39 -5.78
N ALA A 193 3.62 -2.22 -6.40
CA ALA A 193 3.76 -3.64 -6.10
C ALA A 193 4.61 -3.90 -4.84
N GLU A 194 5.71 -3.16 -4.65
CA GLU A 194 6.51 -3.18 -3.42
C GLU A 194 5.67 -2.75 -2.20
N ASP A 195 4.92 -1.65 -2.33
CA ASP A 195 3.97 -1.18 -1.31
C ASP A 195 2.91 -2.24 -0.97
N ALA A 196 2.45 -3.01 -1.95
CA ALA A 196 1.47 -4.07 -1.75
C ALA A 196 2.06 -5.25 -0.97
N ASP A 197 3.25 -5.73 -1.34
CA ASP A 197 3.98 -6.79 -0.62
C ASP A 197 4.32 -6.37 0.83
N VAL A 198 4.75 -5.12 1.05
CA VAL A 198 4.98 -4.59 2.40
C VAL A 198 3.70 -4.54 3.23
N LYS A 199 2.57 -4.11 2.64
CA LYS A 199 1.26 -4.11 3.29
C LYS A 199 0.79 -5.53 3.62
N GLU A 200 0.94 -6.48 2.70
CA GLU A 200 0.56 -7.89 2.89
C GLU A 200 1.36 -8.53 4.03
N ARG A 201 2.69 -8.34 4.06
CA ARG A 201 3.55 -8.81 5.16
C ARG A 201 3.17 -8.20 6.51
N LEU A 202 2.84 -6.90 6.54
CA LEU A 202 2.40 -6.22 7.76
C LEU A 202 1.03 -6.74 8.24
N LEU A 203 0.10 -7.02 7.32
CA LEU A 203 -1.19 -7.64 7.63
C LEU A 203 -0.99 -9.05 8.19
N ALA A 204 -0.22 -9.91 7.53
CA ALA A 204 0.09 -11.26 8.00
C ALA A 204 0.73 -11.27 9.41
N SER A 205 1.64 -10.34 9.69
CA SER A 205 2.25 -10.19 11.02
C SER A 205 1.23 -9.75 12.09
N LYS A 206 0.29 -8.86 11.73
CA LYS A 206 -0.82 -8.47 12.63
C LYS A 206 -1.79 -9.62 12.86
N GLU A 207 -2.17 -10.36 11.82
CA GLU A 207 -3.02 -11.55 11.88
C GLU A 207 -2.46 -12.58 12.87
N GLN A 208 -1.16 -12.91 12.74
CA GLN A 208 -0.46 -13.80 13.66
C GLN A 208 -0.52 -13.30 15.11
N LYS A 209 -0.33 -11.99 15.34
CA LYS A 209 -0.37 -11.42 16.69
C LYS A 209 -1.78 -11.41 17.28
N VAL A 210 -2.83 -11.17 16.48
CA VAL A 210 -4.23 -11.27 16.91
C VAL A 210 -4.54 -12.70 17.32
N ASN A 211 -4.24 -13.69 16.48
CA ASN A 211 -4.46 -15.11 16.77
C ASN A 211 -3.75 -15.58 18.06
N LEU A 212 -2.54 -15.08 18.33
CA LEU A 212 -1.83 -15.35 19.59
C LEU A 212 -2.55 -14.74 20.81
N LEU A 213 -2.96 -13.47 20.71
CA LEU A 213 -3.65 -12.77 21.81
C LEU A 213 -5.05 -13.36 22.09
N GLU A 214 -5.78 -13.80 21.07
CA GLU A 214 -7.05 -14.49 21.22
C GLU A 214 -6.88 -15.81 21.98
N ARG A 215 -5.86 -16.59 21.62
CA ARG A 215 -5.51 -17.83 22.33
C ARG A 215 -5.11 -17.55 23.79
N GLU A 216 -4.25 -16.57 24.05
CA GLU A 216 -3.85 -16.18 25.41
C GLU A 216 -5.06 -15.75 26.25
N LEU A 217 -5.99 -15.00 25.63
CA LEU A 217 -7.23 -14.56 26.25
C LEU A 217 -8.13 -15.76 26.62
N ASP A 218 -8.31 -16.72 25.72
CA ASP A 218 -9.13 -17.90 25.98
C ASP A 218 -8.50 -18.84 27.03
N GLU A 219 -7.18 -19.05 26.97
CA GLU A 219 -6.45 -19.74 28.05
C GLU A 219 -6.60 -19.01 29.40
N ARG A 220 -6.66 -17.67 29.40
CA ARG A 220 -6.90 -16.88 30.63
C ARG A 220 -8.35 -17.00 31.11
N LYS A 221 -9.34 -16.96 30.22
CA LYS A 221 -10.77 -17.20 30.57
C LYS A 221 -10.99 -18.57 31.20
N LEU A 222 -10.27 -19.60 30.76
CA LEU A 222 -10.34 -20.95 31.34
C LEU A 222 -9.71 -21.04 32.74
N ARG A 223 -8.71 -20.21 33.05
CA ARG A 223 -8.01 -20.21 34.34
C ARG A 223 -8.70 -19.39 35.44
N VAL A 224 -9.59 -18.47 35.08
CA VAL A 224 -10.39 -17.71 36.06
C VAL A 224 -11.55 -18.57 36.54
N LYS A 225 -11.60 -18.89 37.86
CA LYS A 225 -12.81 -19.47 38.47
C LYS A 225 -13.97 -18.50 38.24
N LYS A 226 -14.97 -18.90 37.45
CA LYS A 226 -16.22 -18.14 37.30
C LYS A 226 -16.93 -18.06 38.65
N TRP A 227 -17.48 -16.88 38.96
CA TRP A 227 -18.18 -16.61 40.21
C TRP A 227 -19.30 -17.63 40.47
N ASP A 228 -20.07 -17.99 39.43
CA ASP A 228 -21.10 -19.03 39.45
C ASP A 228 -20.62 -20.36 40.05
N GLY A 229 -19.38 -20.76 39.75
CA GLY A 229 -18.80 -22.00 40.26
C GLY A 229 -18.50 -21.93 41.76
N VAL A 230 -18.02 -20.79 42.24
CA VAL A 230 -17.74 -20.53 43.66
C VAL A 230 -19.05 -20.46 44.45
N VAL A 231 -20.06 -19.76 43.93
CA VAL A 231 -21.40 -19.68 44.53
C VAL A 231 -22.03 -21.08 44.61
N SER A 232 -22.02 -21.85 43.52
CA SER A 232 -22.56 -23.22 43.49
C SER A 232 -21.87 -24.17 44.49
N GLU A 233 -20.53 -24.11 44.57
CA GLU A 233 -19.73 -24.89 45.52
C GLU A 233 -20.09 -24.57 46.98
N ILE A 234 -20.13 -23.29 47.34
CA ILE A 234 -20.48 -22.84 48.70
C ILE A 234 -21.94 -23.19 49.04
N THR A 235 -22.90 -22.89 48.15
CA THR A 235 -24.33 -23.18 48.39
C THR A 235 -24.58 -24.68 48.55
N SER A 236 -23.94 -25.53 47.74
CA SER A 236 -24.01 -26.99 47.88
C SER A 236 -23.50 -27.45 49.25
N ASN A 237 -22.30 -27.00 49.66
CA ASN A 237 -21.70 -27.36 50.95
C ASN A 237 -22.58 -26.94 52.13
N VAL A 238 -23.09 -25.69 52.13
CA VAL A 238 -24.01 -25.20 53.17
C VAL A 238 -25.29 -26.03 53.23
N THR A 239 -25.86 -26.39 52.07
CA THR A 239 -27.10 -27.19 51.98
C THR A 239 -26.90 -28.60 52.54
N ILE A 240 -25.77 -29.24 52.22
CA ILE A 240 -25.41 -30.58 52.72
C ILE A 240 -25.19 -30.55 54.24
N MET A 241 -24.44 -29.55 54.75
CA MET A 241 -24.17 -29.41 56.18
C MET A 241 -25.45 -29.12 56.98
N ALA A 242 -26.31 -28.22 56.51
CA ALA A 242 -27.59 -27.92 57.15
C ALA A 242 -28.52 -29.14 57.15
N GLY A 243 -28.60 -29.88 56.03
CA GLY A 243 -29.36 -31.14 55.95
C GLY A 243 -28.85 -32.19 56.94
N GLY A 244 -27.53 -32.33 57.08
CA GLY A 244 -26.91 -33.21 58.07
C GLY A 244 -27.25 -32.83 59.51
N ALA A 245 -27.18 -31.53 59.86
CA ALA A 245 -27.56 -31.04 61.19
C ALA A 245 -29.05 -31.31 61.51
N ILE A 246 -29.95 -31.02 60.56
CA ILE A 246 -31.39 -31.31 60.68
C ILE A 246 -31.65 -32.81 60.86
N GLN A 247 -30.91 -33.67 60.15
CA GLN A 247 -31.01 -35.12 60.33
C GLN A 247 -30.63 -35.53 61.76
N GLN A 248 -29.54 -35.01 62.32
CA GLN A 248 -29.13 -35.32 63.71
C GLN A 248 -30.15 -34.81 64.74
N ILE A 249 -30.72 -33.61 64.55
CA ILE A 249 -31.81 -33.09 65.39
C ILE A 249 -33.03 -34.01 65.36
N ASN A 250 -33.38 -34.56 64.20
CA ASN A 250 -34.48 -35.53 64.10
C ASN A 250 -34.15 -36.85 64.82
N HIS A 251 -32.89 -37.33 64.81
CA HIS A 251 -32.48 -38.51 65.60
C HIS A 251 -32.62 -38.25 67.10
N LEU A 252 -32.23 -37.05 67.58
CA LEU A 252 -32.44 -36.64 68.98
C LEU A 252 -33.93 -36.59 69.34
N ARG A 253 -34.82 -36.16 68.41
CA ARG A 253 -36.27 -36.21 68.64
C ARG A 253 -36.77 -37.66 68.82
N THR A 254 -36.31 -38.60 68.00
CA THR A 254 -36.65 -40.03 68.16
C THR A 254 -36.09 -40.62 69.46
N GLN A 255 -34.95 -40.14 69.97
CA GLN A 255 -34.47 -40.55 71.31
C GLN A 255 -35.43 -40.13 72.43
N ILE A 256 -36.09 -38.95 72.33
CA ILE A 256 -37.11 -38.53 73.31
C ILE A 256 -38.28 -39.52 73.32
N GLU A 257 -38.73 -39.96 72.15
CA GLU A 257 -39.81 -40.95 72.01
C GLU A 257 -39.41 -42.30 72.62
N GLN A 258 -38.19 -42.79 72.32
CA GLN A 258 -37.66 -44.04 72.88
C GLN A 258 -37.53 -43.99 74.41
N ILE A 259 -37.01 -42.89 74.98
CA ILE A 259 -36.94 -42.72 76.44
C ILE A 259 -38.34 -42.79 77.08
N GLN A 260 -39.37 -42.23 76.43
CA GLN A 260 -40.75 -42.32 76.92
C GLN A 260 -41.37 -43.72 76.78
N GLU A 261 -41.01 -44.47 75.74
CA GLU A 261 -41.47 -45.85 75.56
C GLU A 261 -40.81 -46.81 76.56
N GLU A 262 -39.50 -46.73 76.74
CA GLU A 262 -38.75 -47.56 77.68
C GLU A 262 -39.14 -47.25 79.13
N SER A 263 -39.35 -45.97 79.47
CA SER A 263 -39.91 -45.54 80.77
C SER A 263 -41.20 -46.29 81.12
N LYS A 264 -42.16 -46.34 80.18
CA LYS A 264 -43.44 -47.04 80.36
C LYS A 264 -43.30 -48.56 80.38
N LYS A 265 -42.36 -49.09 79.60
CA LYS A 265 -42.13 -50.54 79.45
C LYS A 265 -41.47 -51.18 80.68
N PHE A 266 -40.60 -50.43 81.36
CA PHE A 266 -39.84 -50.90 82.51
C PHE A 266 -40.29 -50.29 83.86
N ASP A 267 -41.33 -49.44 83.86
CA ASP A 267 -41.87 -48.73 85.03
C ASP A 267 -40.78 -47.98 85.81
N LEU A 268 -39.94 -47.24 85.07
CA LEU A 268 -38.73 -46.60 85.62
C LEU A 268 -39.08 -45.60 86.71
N SER A 269 -38.38 -45.67 87.84
CA SER A 269 -38.57 -44.73 88.94
C SER A 269 -38.16 -43.31 88.55
N LYS A 270 -38.64 -42.32 89.31
CA LYS A 270 -38.27 -40.92 89.10
C LYS A 270 -36.74 -40.69 89.10
N GLN A 271 -35.99 -41.43 89.92
CA GLN A 271 -34.52 -41.28 90.01
C GLN A 271 -33.81 -41.86 88.77
N GLU A 272 -34.28 -42.98 88.24
CA GLU A 272 -33.75 -43.59 87.01
C GLU A 272 -34.09 -42.72 85.78
N MET A 273 -35.31 -42.18 85.73
CA MET A 273 -35.70 -41.20 84.71
C MET A 273 -34.87 -39.92 84.79
N GLU A 274 -34.62 -39.39 85.99
CA GLU A 274 -33.78 -38.20 86.17
C GLU A 274 -32.33 -38.45 85.74
N ALA A 275 -31.78 -39.65 85.98
CA ALA A 275 -30.45 -40.05 85.54
C ALA A 275 -30.28 -40.13 84.01
N ILE A 276 -31.36 -40.47 83.27
CA ILE A 276 -31.37 -40.50 81.80
C ILE A 276 -31.64 -39.10 81.23
N VAL A 277 -32.67 -38.41 81.73
CA VAL A 277 -33.16 -37.15 81.17
C VAL A 277 -32.19 -35.99 81.44
N LYS A 278 -31.53 -35.94 82.61
CA LYS A 278 -30.67 -34.80 82.96
C LYS A 278 -29.46 -34.65 82.03
N PRO A 279 -28.61 -35.67 81.78
CA PRO A 279 -27.52 -35.55 80.81
C PRO A 279 -28.04 -35.19 79.41
N PHE A 280 -29.18 -35.73 78.99
CA PHE A 280 -29.76 -35.44 77.69
C PHE A 280 -30.24 -33.98 77.56
N ALA A 281 -30.85 -33.44 78.62
CA ALA A 281 -31.24 -32.04 78.71
C ALA A 281 -30.02 -31.10 78.69
N ASP A 282 -28.95 -31.44 79.40
CA ASP A 282 -27.70 -30.67 79.40
C ASP A 282 -27.11 -30.60 77.98
N HIS A 283 -27.04 -31.72 77.24
CA HIS A 283 -26.58 -31.74 75.85
C HIS A 283 -27.47 -30.93 74.90
N ILE A 284 -28.80 -30.96 75.06
CA ILE A 284 -29.72 -30.12 74.29
C ILE A 284 -29.48 -28.64 74.57
N SER A 285 -29.24 -28.27 75.84
CA SER A 285 -28.93 -26.88 76.21
C SER A 285 -27.65 -26.39 75.52
N THR A 286 -26.58 -27.18 75.55
CA THR A 286 -25.31 -26.86 74.90
C THR A 286 -25.44 -26.77 73.37
N LEU A 287 -26.20 -27.66 72.73
CA LEU A 287 -26.51 -27.52 71.30
C LEU A 287 -27.27 -26.22 71.01
N GLY A 288 -28.21 -25.85 71.87
CA GLY A 288 -28.93 -24.57 71.79
C GLY A 288 -28.05 -23.34 72.05
N GLU A 289 -26.89 -23.47 72.68
CA GLU A 289 -25.88 -22.41 72.79
C GLU A 289 -25.11 -22.26 71.47
N TYR A 290 -24.56 -23.35 70.93
CA TYR A 290 -23.86 -23.31 69.64
C TYR A 290 -24.71 -22.78 68.48
N PHE A 291 -26.01 -23.11 68.43
CA PHE A 291 -26.90 -22.55 67.41
C PHE A 291 -27.13 -21.04 67.57
N ARG A 292 -27.18 -20.52 68.80
CA ARG A 292 -27.31 -19.07 69.06
C ARG A 292 -26.02 -18.32 68.73
N GLU A 293 -24.86 -18.91 68.99
CA GLU A 293 -23.56 -18.35 68.57
C GLU A 293 -23.47 -18.27 67.04
N LEU A 294 -23.82 -19.34 66.33
CA LEU A 294 -23.83 -19.37 64.87
C LEU A 294 -24.84 -18.38 64.25
N GLU A 295 -26.02 -18.22 64.86
CA GLU A 295 -27.01 -17.21 64.46
C GLU A 295 -26.50 -15.78 64.66
N ALA A 296 -25.78 -15.52 65.75
CA ALA A 296 -25.14 -14.23 66.01
C ALA A 296 -23.99 -13.94 65.03
N GLU A 297 -23.15 -14.92 64.72
CA GLU A 297 -22.09 -14.78 63.70
C GLU A 297 -22.66 -14.53 62.30
N PHE A 298 -23.73 -15.24 61.92
CA PHE A 298 -24.46 -14.96 60.68
C PHE A 298 -25.05 -13.54 60.68
N GLY A 299 -25.66 -13.14 61.80
CA GLY A 299 -26.22 -11.81 62.00
C GLY A 299 -25.19 -10.70 61.83
N LEU A 300 -23.99 -10.86 62.39
CA LEU A 300 -22.93 -9.85 62.31
C LEU A 300 -22.22 -9.81 60.94
N ASN A 301 -21.93 -10.98 60.36
CA ASN A 301 -21.04 -11.07 59.20
C ASN A 301 -21.77 -11.18 57.86
N LEU A 302 -23.00 -11.67 57.83
CA LEU A 302 -23.71 -12.07 56.59
C LEU A 302 -25.08 -11.39 56.40
N SER A 303 -25.73 -10.89 57.46
CA SER A 303 -27.07 -10.26 57.35
C SER A 303 -27.10 -9.03 56.43
N VAL A 304 -25.98 -8.30 56.31
CA VAL A 304 -25.79 -7.15 55.41
C VAL A 304 -26.16 -7.49 53.97
N TYR A 305 -25.95 -8.74 53.54
CA TYR A 305 -26.25 -9.21 52.19
C TYR A 305 -27.71 -9.66 51.99
N MET A 306 -28.55 -9.65 53.04
CA MET A 306 -29.99 -9.96 52.94
C MET A 306 -30.85 -9.01 53.79
N PRO A 307 -31.34 -7.89 53.23
CA PRO A 307 -32.13 -6.90 53.94
C PRO A 307 -33.44 -7.42 54.57
N ALA A 308 -34.03 -8.48 54.00
CA ALA A 308 -35.20 -9.16 54.57
C ALA A 308 -34.94 -9.80 55.96
N HIS A 309 -33.67 -9.97 56.33
CA HIS A 309 -33.22 -10.48 57.63
C HIS A 309 -32.53 -9.41 58.50
N GLY A 310 -32.76 -8.12 58.20
CA GLY A 310 -32.42 -7.00 59.11
C GLY A 310 -31.11 -6.25 58.82
N GLY A 311 -30.38 -6.59 57.75
CA GLY A 311 -29.18 -5.87 57.34
C GLY A 311 -29.46 -4.64 56.46
N ASN A 312 -28.76 -3.53 56.72
CA ASN A 312 -28.63 -2.45 55.73
C ASN A 312 -27.51 -2.83 54.75
N PHE A 313 -27.84 -2.94 53.46
CA PHE A 313 -26.87 -3.28 52.41
C PHE A 313 -25.79 -2.20 52.28
N ILE A 314 -24.52 -2.62 52.28
CA ILE A 314 -23.37 -1.75 51.98
C ILE A 314 -22.74 -2.30 50.72
N GLU A 315 -22.79 -1.54 49.62
CA GLU A 315 -22.00 -1.86 48.43
C GLU A 315 -20.51 -1.72 48.77
N HIS A 316 -19.75 -2.79 48.56
CA HIS A 316 -18.31 -2.66 48.37
C HIS A 316 -18.08 -2.12 46.97
N SER A 317 -17.67 -0.85 46.86
CA SER A 317 -17.26 -0.25 45.60
C SER A 317 -16.03 -0.98 45.05
N GLU A 318 -16.09 -1.37 43.77
CA GLU A 318 -14.93 -1.90 43.04
C GLU A 318 -13.96 -0.75 42.72
N ASP A 319 -12.78 -0.76 43.36
CA ASP A 319 -11.55 -0.04 42.97
C ASP A 319 -10.54 -1.04 42.36
#